data_AF-A0A9P4X6G1-F1
#
_entry.id   AF-A0A9P4X6G1-F1
#
_cell.length_a   1.000
_cell.length_b   1.000
_cell.length_c   1.000
_cell.angle_alpha   90.00
_cell.angle_beta   90.00
_cell.angle_gamma   90.00
#
_symmetry.space_group_name_H-M   'P 1'
#
loop_
_entity.id
_entity.type
_entity.pdbx_description
1 polymer ?
#
loop_
_entity_poly.entity_id
_entity_poly.type
_entity_poly.pdbx_seq_one_letter_code
_entity_poly.pdbx_strand_id
1 'polypeptide(L)'
;MSRRGSADSYSSVLSDDSYLETLKEVDGPFKEILHEIRITENNRRILKERKIQSHELKKRDPNDTQRRSNWTPEMETDYASYKFKVNTLAAAKAVQEESERIARKSRNADVATQEFARNKALQDDEKWLDAAITVAVARLSFMTKYPDALSTPSTKTHIKAAEDNLNSAKLARREIEVQKQIRNKKDQKANEYIELEIANIRAIEAKKALAASRK
;
A
#
# COMPACT_ATOMS: atom_id res chain seq x y z
N MET A 1 8.22 43.03 25.24
CA MET A 1 8.12 42.35 23.93
C MET A 1 7.52 40.97 24.16
N SER A 2 6.27 40.78 23.73
CA SER A 2 5.45 39.62 24.09
C SER A 2 5.79 38.40 23.23
N ARG A 3 5.93 37.24 23.88
CA ARG A 3 6.22 35.93 23.28
C ARG A 3 5.08 35.53 22.33
N ARG A 4 5.29 35.66 21.02
CA ARG A 4 4.54 34.95 19.98
C ARG A 4 5.42 33.80 19.49
N GLY A 5 5.34 32.68 20.17
CA GLY A 5 5.99 31.44 19.76
C GLY A 5 5.06 30.28 20.09
N SER A 6 4.92 29.35 19.14
CA SER A 6 4.30 28.01 19.28
C SER A 6 2.88 27.78 18.73
N ALA A 7 2.09 28.79 18.36
CA ALA A 7 0.74 28.52 17.81
C ALA A 7 0.75 28.33 16.27
N ASP A 8 1.53 29.12 15.54
CA ASP A 8 1.54 29.12 14.07
C ASP A 8 2.24 27.90 13.44
N SER A 9 3.05 27.14 14.21
CA SER A 9 3.68 25.92 13.67
C SER A 9 2.80 24.69 13.76
N TYR A 10 1.77 24.67 14.61
CA TYR A 10 0.88 23.52 14.77
C TYR A 10 -0.23 23.51 13.71
N SER A 11 -0.76 24.68 13.36
CA SER A 11 -1.81 24.85 12.34
C SER A 11 -1.31 24.58 10.91
N SER A 12 -0.06 24.95 10.58
CA SER A 12 0.58 24.64 9.30
C SER A 12 0.78 23.13 9.08
N VAL A 13 1.06 22.36 10.15
CA VAL A 13 1.18 20.90 10.09
C VAL A 13 -0.19 20.22 9.92
N LEU A 14 -1.29 20.93 10.23
CA LEU A 14 -2.67 20.47 10.03
C LEU A 14 -3.25 20.79 8.63
N SER A 15 -2.56 21.56 7.78
CA SER A 15 -2.97 21.71 6.36
C SER A 15 -2.88 20.37 5.62
N ASP A 16 -3.64 20.18 4.55
CA ASP A 16 -3.63 18.94 3.77
C ASP A 16 -2.21 18.53 3.41
N ASP A 17 -1.91 17.27 3.68
CA ASP A 17 -0.64 16.69 3.38
C ASP A 17 -0.51 16.58 1.85
N SER A 18 0.47 17.24 1.22
CA SER A 18 0.54 17.35 -0.26
C SER A 18 0.59 16.01 -0.99
N TYR A 19 0.96 14.94 -0.28
CA TYR A 19 0.86 13.58 -0.80
C TYR A 19 -0.59 13.08 -0.92
N LEU A 20 -1.46 13.46 0.01
CA LEU A 20 -2.90 13.17 -0.06
C LEU A 20 -3.55 13.84 -1.28
N GLU A 21 -3.07 15.01 -1.71
CA GLU A 21 -3.52 15.67 -2.94
C GLU A 21 -3.18 14.85 -4.20
N THR A 22 -2.19 13.95 -4.12
CA THR A 22 -1.84 13.03 -5.22
C THR A 22 -2.71 11.77 -5.27
N LEU A 23 -3.53 11.53 -4.24
CA LEU A 23 -4.41 10.37 -4.16
C LEU A 23 -5.71 10.64 -4.92
N LYS A 24 -6.10 9.69 -5.76
CA LYS A 24 -7.36 9.69 -6.50
C LYS A 24 -8.45 9.01 -5.68
N GLU A 25 -9.72 9.16 -6.06
CA GLU A 25 -10.83 8.45 -5.41
C GLU A 25 -10.62 6.92 -5.35
N VAL A 26 -10.04 6.34 -6.41
CA VAL A 26 -9.69 4.92 -6.48
C VAL A 26 -8.65 4.48 -5.43
N ASP A 27 -7.90 5.43 -4.86
CA ASP A 27 -6.90 5.19 -3.82
C ASP A 27 -7.50 5.23 -2.39
N GLY A 28 -8.83 5.33 -2.26
CA GLY A 28 -9.55 5.36 -0.97
C GLY A 28 -9.12 4.25 0.01
N PRO A 29 -9.11 2.96 -0.40
CA PRO A 29 -8.65 1.86 0.46
C PRO A 29 -7.18 2.00 0.90
N PHE A 30 -6.33 2.58 0.05
CA PHE A 30 -4.94 2.86 0.42
C PHE A 30 -4.85 4.01 1.43
N LYS A 31 -5.64 5.07 1.26
CA LYS A 31 -5.71 6.18 2.21
C LYS A 31 -6.14 5.71 3.60
N GLU A 32 -7.09 4.79 3.70
CA GLU A 32 -7.53 4.17 4.96
C GLU A 32 -6.37 3.44 5.66
N ILE A 33 -5.66 2.58 4.93
CA ILE A 33 -4.47 1.87 5.45
C ILE A 33 -3.45 2.88 6.02
N LEU A 34 -3.17 3.97 5.33
CA LEU A 34 -2.23 5.00 5.81
C LEU A 34 -2.71 5.74 7.07
N HIS A 35 -4.01 5.82 7.32
CA HIS A 35 -4.55 6.41 8.55
C HIS A 35 -4.43 5.47 9.76
N GLU A 36 -4.36 4.18 9.52
CA GLU A 36 -4.22 3.14 10.55
C GLU A 36 -2.76 2.92 10.95
N ILE A 37 -1.83 3.03 10.00
CA ILE A 37 -0.41 2.78 10.25
C ILE A 37 0.19 3.86 11.14
N ARG A 38 0.77 3.40 12.25
CA ARG A 38 1.52 4.22 13.20
C ARG A 38 3.01 3.89 13.17
N ILE A 39 3.83 4.91 13.33
CA ILE A 39 5.28 4.80 13.46
C ILE A 39 5.62 4.32 14.87
N THR A 40 6.42 3.26 14.99
CA THR A 40 6.68 2.56 16.26
C THR A 40 7.32 3.46 17.33
N GLU A 41 8.19 4.38 16.93
CA GLU A 41 9.04 5.20 17.81
C GLU A 41 8.27 6.37 18.44
N ASN A 42 7.13 6.77 17.87
CA ASN A 42 6.41 7.96 18.29
C ASN A 42 4.88 7.86 18.22
N ASN A 43 4.34 6.72 17.79
CA ASN A 43 2.91 6.43 17.66
C ASN A 43 2.15 7.41 16.73
N ARG A 44 2.85 8.21 15.92
CA ARG A 44 2.25 9.13 14.95
C ARG A 44 1.84 8.36 13.70
N ARG A 45 0.75 8.81 13.08
CA ARG A 45 0.35 8.30 11.76
C ARG A 45 1.47 8.53 10.75
N ILE A 46 1.68 7.57 9.86
CA ILE A 46 2.74 7.63 8.85
C ILE A 46 2.68 8.89 7.97
N LEU A 47 1.47 9.33 7.59
CA LEU A 47 1.27 10.58 6.83
C LEU A 47 1.77 11.81 7.59
N LYS A 48 1.44 11.89 8.89
CA LYS A 48 1.91 12.97 9.76
C LYS A 48 3.42 12.94 9.89
N GLU A 49 4.01 11.75 10.04
CA GLU A 49 5.47 11.62 10.13
C GLU A 49 6.16 12.09 8.85
N ARG A 50 5.71 11.63 7.69
CA ARG A 50 6.29 12.03 6.40
C ARG A 50 6.26 13.55 6.22
N LYS A 51 5.14 14.19 6.62
CA LYS A 51 5.01 15.65 6.59
C LYS A 51 6.01 16.33 7.52
N ILE A 52 6.13 15.87 8.77
CA ILE A 52 7.12 16.39 9.74
C ILE A 52 8.53 16.31 9.14
N GLN A 53 8.94 15.15 8.64
CA GLN A 53 10.28 14.96 8.06
C GLN A 53 10.53 15.87 6.85
N SER A 54 9.52 16.08 5.99
CA SER A 54 9.59 17.04 4.89
C SER A 54 9.74 18.50 5.35
N HIS A 55 9.05 18.89 6.43
CA HIS A 55 9.18 20.22 7.02
C HIS A 55 10.52 20.43 7.72
N GLU A 56 11.00 19.45 8.48
CA GLU A 56 12.30 19.52 9.16
C GLU A 56 13.45 19.59 8.15
N LEU A 57 13.37 18.86 7.02
CA LEU A 57 14.34 18.95 5.93
C LEU A 57 14.52 20.40 5.44
N LYS A 58 13.46 21.20 5.35
CA LYS A 58 13.50 22.60 4.89
C LYS A 58 14.25 23.54 5.85
N LYS A 59 14.42 23.13 7.11
CA LYS A 59 15.13 23.91 8.14
C LYS A 59 16.61 23.56 8.23
N ARG A 60 17.04 22.44 7.63
CA ARG A 60 18.43 22.01 7.64
C ARG A 60 19.31 22.90 6.76
N ASP A 61 20.60 22.99 7.10
CA ASP A 61 21.58 23.61 6.22
C ASP A 61 21.64 22.84 4.88
N PRO A 62 21.35 23.49 3.74
CA PRO A 62 21.45 22.85 2.43
C PRO A 62 22.88 22.41 2.07
N ASN A 63 23.90 23.00 2.72
CA ASN A 63 25.31 22.68 2.49
C ASN A 63 25.86 21.58 3.42
N ASP A 64 25.05 21.07 4.36
CA ASP A 64 25.41 19.92 5.20
C ASP A 64 25.51 18.64 4.34
N THR A 65 26.72 18.42 3.83
CA THR A 65 27.09 17.26 3.02
C THR A 65 27.98 16.28 3.81
N GLN A 66 28.30 16.60 5.06
CA GLN A 66 29.24 15.82 5.85
C GLN A 66 28.66 14.43 6.14
N ARG A 67 29.43 13.40 5.79
CA ARG A 67 29.08 12.03 6.18
C ARG A 67 29.29 11.89 7.68
N ARG A 68 28.25 11.49 8.39
CA ARG A 68 28.32 11.14 9.81
C ARG A 68 28.87 9.71 9.92
N SER A 69 29.97 9.53 10.62
CA SER A 69 30.66 8.23 10.79
C SER A 69 30.80 7.80 12.25
N ASN A 70 30.44 8.67 13.18
CA ASN A 70 30.48 8.44 14.63
C ASN A 70 29.12 7.98 15.18
N TRP A 71 28.47 7.05 14.49
CA TRP A 71 27.20 6.49 14.95
C TRP A 71 27.39 5.69 16.23
N THR A 72 26.37 5.73 17.10
CA THR A 72 26.35 4.85 18.26
C THR A 72 26.07 3.41 17.83
N PRO A 73 26.46 2.39 18.61
CA PRO A 73 26.13 1.00 18.31
C PRO A 73 24.62 0.76 18.12
N GLU A 74 23.78 1.52 18.83
CA GLU A 74 22.32 1.47 18.68
C GLU A 74 21.87 1.99 17.31
N MET A 75 22.43 3.12 16.86
CA MET A 75 22.15 3.67 15.53
C MET A 75 22.55 2.71 14.41
N GLU A 76 23.72 2.08 14.55
CA GLU A 76 24.20 1.07 13.60
C GLU A 76 23.24 -0.13 13.53
N THR A 77 22.79 -0.61 14.69
CA THR A 77 21.85 -1.74 14.81
C THR A 77 20.50 -1.40 14.17
N ASP A 78 19.94 -0.22 14.50
CA ASP A 78 18.66 0.24 13.94
C ASP A 78 18.75 0.46 12.43
N TYR A 79 19.86 1.04 11.96
CA TYR A 79 20.09 1.23 10.54
C TYR A 79 20.22 -0.12 9.80
N ALA A 80 20.95 -1.08 10.37
CA ALA A 80 21.05 -2.44 9.82
C ALA A 80 19.68 -3.14 9.77
N SER A 81 18.88 -3.01 10.82
CA SER A 81 17.50 -3.53 10.87
C SER A 81 16.61 -2.91 9.80
N TYR A 82 16.72 -1.59 9.59
CA TYR A 82 16.06 -0.91 8.48
C TYR A 82 16.55 -1.43 7.11
N LYS A 83 17.86 -1.58 6.92
CA LYS A 83 18.45 -2.08 5.67
C LYS A 83 18.06 -3.52 5.35
N PHE A 84 17.91 -4.37 6.35
CA PHE A 84 17.38 -5.71 6.19
C PHE A 84 15.96 -5.68 5.58
N LYS A 85 15.07 -4.82 6.11
CA LYS A 85 13.71 -4.63 5.57
C LYS A 85 13.74 -4.15 4.11
N VAL A 86 14.70 -3.29 3.74
CA VAL A 86 14.89 -2.86 2.33
C VAL A 86 15.21 -4.05 1.43
N ASN A 87 16.06 -4.99 1.89
CA ASN A 87 16.36 -6.19 1.13
C ASN A 87 15.15 -7.11 1.03
N THR A 88 14.35 -7.24 2.09
CA THR A 88 13.07 -7.97 2.07
C THR A 88 12.10 -7.40 1.04
N LEU A 89 11.98 -6.07 0.94
CA LEU A 89 11.18 -5.41 -0.09
C LEU A 89 11.66 -5.76 -1.51
N ALA A 90 12.97 -5.73 -1.74
CA ALA A 90 13.53 -6.09 -3.05
C ALA A 90 13.22 -7.56 -3.41
N ALA A 91 13.33 -8.48 -2.45
CA ALA A 91 12.99 -9.88 -2.65
C ALA A 91 11.48 -10.08 -2.90
N ALA A 92 10.62 -9.42 -2.12
CA ALA A 92 9.17 -9.47 -2.31
C ALA A 92 8.75 -8.96 -3.69
N LYS A 93 9.39 -7.89 -4.17
CA LYS A 93 9.16 -7.36 -5.52
C LYS A 93 9.53 -8.37 -6.60
N ALA A 94 10.68 -9.02 -6.51
CA ALA A 94 11.09 -10.02 -7.50
C ALA A 94 10.11 -11.22 -7.57
N VAL A 95 9.61 -11.67 -6.42
CA VAL A 95 8.58 -12.73 -6.35
C VAL A 95 7.26 -12.26 -6.96
N GLN A 96 6.83 -11.04 -6.63
CA GLN A 96 5.61 -10.44 -7.18
C GLN A 96 5.67 -10.32 -8.71
N GLU A 97 6.78 -9.82 -9.25
CA GLU A 97 6.99 -9.66 -10.70
C GLU A 97 6.92 -11.02 -11.42
N GLU A 98 7.49 -12.05 -10.84
CA GLU A 98 7.46 -13.40 -11.39
C GLU A 98 6.05 -14.00 -11.35
N SER A 99 5.33 -13.87 -10.24
CA SER A 99 3.95 -14.35 -10.11
C SER A 99 3.01 -13.62 -11.09
N GLU A 100 3.16 -12.32 -11.26
CA GLU A 100 2.40 -11.55 -12.25
C GLU A 100 2.75 -11.98 -13.69
N ARG A 101 4.02 -12.27 -13.98
CA ARG A 101 4.45 -12.82 -15.28
C ARG A 101 3.80 -14.18 -15.55
N ILE A 102 3.72 -15.05 -14.54
CA ILE A 102 3.06 -16.36 -14.65
C ILE A 102 1.56 -16.19 -14.90
N ALA A 103 0.88 -15.33 -14.11
CA ALA A 103 -0.55 -15.04 -14.27
C ALA A 103 -0.90 -14.47 -15.66
N ARG A 104 -0.01 -13.66 -16.25
CA ARG A 104 -0.21 -13.17 -17.63
C ARG A 104 -0.07 -14.26 -18.67
N LYS A 105 0.87 -15.20 -18.48
CA LYS A 105 1.07 -16.32 -19.42
C LYS A 105 -0.06 -17.35 -19.34
N SER A 106 -0.73 -17.49 -18.19
CA SER A 106 -1.81 -18.45 -18.03
C SER A 106 -3.16 -18.01 -18.60
N ARG A 107 -3.28 -16.81 -19.20
CA ARG A 107 -4.57 -16.24 -19.69
C ARG A 107 -5.40 -17.15 -20.61
N ASN A 108 -4.75 -18.06 -21.32
CA ASN A 108 -5.40 -19.00 -22.25
C ASN A 108 -5.37 -20.46 -21.75
N ALA A 109 -4.91 -20.70 -20.51
CA ALA A 109 -4.94 -22.01 -19.88
C ALA A 109 -6.39 -22.37 -19.46
N ASP A 110 -6.59 -23.55 -18.91
CA ASP A 110 -7.87 -23.89 -18.28
C ASP A 110 -8.17 -22.97 -17.09
N VAL A 111 -9.45 -22.94 -16.69
CA VAL A 111 -9.95 -22.04 -15.63
C VAL A 111 -9.22 -22.25 -14.30
N ALA A 112 -8.95 -23.50 -13.91
CA ALA A 112 -8.30 -23.79 -12.64
C ALA A 112 -6.86 -23.27 -12.61
N THR A 113 -6.12 -23.44 -13.71
CA THR A 113 -4.76 -22.89 -13.87
C THR A 113 -4.75 -21.35 -13.85
N GLN A 114 -5.72 -20.71 -14.51
CA GLN A 114 -5.87 -19.25 -14.49
C GLN A 114 -6.10 -18.74 -13.08
N GLU A 115 -7.04 -19.35 -12.36
CA GLU A 115 -7.41 -18.96 -10.99
C GLU A 115 -6.25 -19.15 -10.03
N PHE A 116 -5.57 -20.30 -10.08
CA PHE A 116 -4.40 -20.56 -9.24
C PHE A 116 -3.31 -19.49 -9.43
N ALA A 117 -2.94 -19.22 -10.69
CA ALA A 117 -1.90 -18.25 -11.00
C ALA A 117 -2.30 -16.82 -10.58
N ARG A 118 -3.56 -16.42 -10.80
CA ARG A 118 -4.04 -15.09 -10.39
C ARG A 118 -4.09 -14.96 -8.86
N ASN A 119 -4.57 -15.97 -8.15
CA ASN A 119 -4.61 -15.96 -6.69
C ASN A 119 -3.19 -15.86 -6.11
N LYS A 120 -2.22 -16.56 -6.69
CA LYS A 120 -0.81 -16.45 -6.26
C LYS A 120 -0.25 -15.05 -6.48
N ALA A 121 -0.50 -14.45 -7.65
CA ALA A 121 -0.08 -13.08 -7.94
C ALA A 121 -0.68 -12.08 -6.94
N LEU A 122 -1.97 -12.21 -6.61
CA LEU A 122 -2.62 -11.35 -5.61
C LEU A 122 -2.00 -11.49 -4.21
N GLN A 123 -1.72 -12.72 -3.77
CA GLN A 123 -1.06 -12.95 -2.48
C GLN A 123 0.34 -12.34 -2.43
N ASP A 124 1.07 -12.34 -3.55
CA ASP A 124 2.41 -11.75 -3.60
C ASP A 124 2.37 -10.22 -3.76
N ASP A 125 1.33 -9.67 -4.40
CA ASP A 125 1.02 -8.23 -4.38
C ASP A 125 0.76 -7.74 -2.94
N GLU A 126 0.01 -8.50 -2.14
CA GLU A 126 -0.24 -8.19 -0.72
C GLU A 126 1.07 -8.18 0.10
N LYS A 127 1.91 -9.20 -0.06
CA LYS A 127 3.24 -9.23 0.61
C LYS A 127 4.14 -8.07 0.17
N TRP A 128 4.11 -7.72 -1.11
CA TRP A 128 4.89 -6.60 -1.63
C TRP A 128 4.39 -5.26 -1.09
N LEU A 129 3.07 -5.07 -1.02
CA LEU A 129 2.43 -3.92 -0.37
C LEU A 129 2.87 -3.77 1.09
N ASP A 130 2.80 -4.85 1.87
CA ASP A 130 3.15 -4.86 3.29
C ASP A 130 4.65 -4.55 3.49
N ALA A 131 5.51 -5.12 2.65
CA ALA A 131 6.93 -4.85 2.68
C ALA A 131 7.24 -3.38 2.34
N ALA A 132 6.54 -2.81 1.35
CA ALA A 132 6.74 -1.42 0.94
C ALA A 132 6.36 -0.44 2.07
N ILE A 133 5.22 -0.69 2.71
CA ILE A 133 4.77 0.07 3.90
C ILE A 133 5.77 -0.08 5.05
N THR A 134 6.19 -1.31 5.35
CA THR A 134 7.12 -1.61 6.44
C THR A 134 8.45 -0.87 6.27
N VAL A 135 8.99 -0.81 5.05
CA VAL A 135 10.21 -0.06 4.77
C VAL A 135 9.98 1.45 4.86
N ALA A 136 8.84 1.96 4.39
CA ALA A 136 8.51 3.38 4.53
C ALA A 136 8.43 3.79 6.01
N VAL A 137 7.76 2.98 6.84
CA VAL A 137 7.73 3.14 8.31
C VAL A 137 9.15 3.17 8.85
N ALA A 138 9.96 2.13 8.60
CA ALA A 138 11.30 2.02 9.16
C ALA A 138 12.23 3.18 8.77
N ARG A 139 12.10 3.72 7.55
CA ARG A 139 12.88 4.91 7.11
C ARG A 139 12.51 6.15 7.91
N LEU A 140 11.21 6.43 8.02
CA LEU A 140 10.70 7.61 8.73
C LEU A 140 10.98 7.50 10.24
N SER A 141 10.84 6.30 10.78
CA SER A 141 11.19 5.91 12.14
C SER A 141 12.64 6.25 12.48
N PHE A 142 13.58 5.80 11.63
CA PHE A 142 15.01 6.06 11.81
C PHE A 142 15.33 7.57 11.82
N MET A 143 14.76 8.33 10.87
CA MET A 143 14.97 9.79 10.82
C MET A 143 14.31 10.53 11.98
N THR A 144 13.22 9.99 12.54
CA THR A 144 12.61 10.52 13.77
C THR A 144 13.52 10.30 14.97
N LYS A 145 13.99 9.05 15.14
CA LYS A 145 14.79 8.66 16.29
C LYS A 145 16.16 9.32 16.27
N TYR A 146 16.73 9.49 15.08
CA TYR A 146 18.06 10.07 14.87
C TYR A 146 18.03 11.17 13.79
N PRO A 147 17.51 12.36 14.10
CA PRO A 147 17.35 13.46 13.13
C PRO A 147 18.68 13.91 12.54
N ASP A 148 19.77 13.68 13.27
CA ASP A 148 21.11 14.08 12.95
C ASP A 148 21.98 12.92 12.40
N ALA A 149 21.42 11.73 12.19
CA ALA A 149 22.20 10.58 11.70
C ALA A 149 22.72 10.76 10.27
N LEU A 150 22.00 11.54 9.45
CA LEU A 150 22.20 11.64 8.01
C LEU A 150 22.49 13.09 7.62
N SER A 151 23.26 13.27 6.54
CA SER A 151 23.45 14.58 5.91
C SER A 151 22.16 15.08 5.26
N THR A 152 22.08 16.35 4.90
CA THR A 152 20.90 16.93 4.25
C THR A 152 20.54 16.22 2.91
N PRO A 153 21.49 15.95 1.99
CA PRO A 153 21.19 15.19 0.77
C PRO A 153 20.72 13.75 1.03
N SER A 154 21.30 13.09 2.03
CA SER A 154 20.91 11.74 2.41
C SER A 154 19.48 11.73 2.98
N THR A 155 19.18 12.62 3.91
CA THR A 155 17.83 12.81 4.48
C THR A 155 16.78 13.01 3.39
N LYS A 156 17.06 13.90 2.41
CA LYS A 156 16.19 14.12 1.25
C LYS A 156 15.94 12.82 0.46
N THR A 157 16.99 12.05 0.22
CA THR A 157 16.90 10.78 -0.51
C THR A 157 16.06 9.74 0.25
N HIS A 158 16.20 9.68 1.58
CA HIS A 158 15.41 8.77 2.40
C HIS A 158 13.93 9.14 2.47
N ILE A 159 13.60 10.44 2.58
CA ILE A 159 12.22 10.93 2.51
C ILE A 159 11.60 10.58 1.16
N LYS A 160 12.30 10.89 0.05
CA LYS A 160 11.83 10.56 -1.30
C LYS A 160 11.59 9.06 -1.47
N ALA A 161 12.52 8.23 -1.03
CA ALA A 161 12.37 6.79 -1.18
C ALA A 161 11.32 6.18 -0.23
N ALA A 162 11.00 6.81 0.91
CA ALA A 162 9.82 6.45 1.69
C ALA A 162 8.54 6.76 0.89
N GLU A 163 8.48 7.92 0.22
CA GLU A 163 7.36 8.29 -0.66
C GLU A 163 7.22 7.34 -1.86
N ASP A 164 8.32 6.99 -2.52
CA ASP A 164 8.33 6.05 -3.65
C ASP A 164 7.83 4.64 -3.22
N ASN A 165 8.16 4.22 -1.99
CA ASN A 165 7.62 2.99 -1.41
C ASN A 165 6.11 3.08 -1.16
N LEU A 166 5.62 4.20 -0.60
CA LEU A 166 4.18 4.41 -0.43
C LEU A 166 3.45 4.45 -1.77
N ASN A 167 4.05 5.07 -2.80
CA ASN A 167 3.50 5.04 -4.16
C ASN A 167 3.47 3.65 -4.76
N SER A 168 4.47 2.81 -4.47
CA SER A 168 4.47 1.39 -4.89
C SER A 168 3.35 0.61 -4.18
N ALA A 169 3.19 0.80 -2.86
CA ALA A 169 2.11 0.20 -2.08
C ALA A 169 0.71 0.63 -2.59
N LYS A 170 0.56 1.90 -2.96
CA LYS A 170 -0.65 2.44 -3.58
C LYS A 170 -1.03 1.69 -4.86
N LEU A 171 -0.05 1.51 -5.76
CA LEU A 171 -0.26 0.79 -7.02
C LEU A 171 -0.62 -0.67 -6.79
N ALA A 172 0.08 -1.35 -5.88
CA ALA A 172 -0.24 -2.72 -5.49
C ALA A 172 -1.67 -2.81 -4.92
N ARG A 173 -2.07 -1.89 -4.03
CA ARG A 173 -3.42 -1.88 -3.47
C ARG A 173 -4.48 -1.70 -4.54
N ARG A 174 -4.25 -0.78 -5.47
CA ARG A 174 -5.16 -0.53 -6.58
C ARG A 174 -5.35 -1.78 -7.45
N GLU A 175 -4.27 -2.49 -7.75
CA GLU A 175 -4.34 -3.73 -8.51
C GLU A 175 -5.17 -4.79 -7.76
N ILE A 176 -4.91 -4.99 -6.46
CA ILE A 176 -5.67 -5.90 -5.61
C ILE A 176 -7.18 -5.57 -5.65
N GLU A 177 -7.54 -4.29 -5.51
CA GLU A 177 -8.95 -3.86 -5.53
C GLU A 177 -9.62 -4.07 -6.90
N VAL A 178 -8.94 -3.72 -7.99
CA VAL A 178 -9.47 -3.96 -9.34
C VAL A 178 -9.76 -5.44 -9.55
N GLN A 179 -8.89 -6.32 -9.08
CA GLN A 179 -9.04 -7.76 -9.26
C GLN A 179 -10.16 -8.34 -8.38
N LYS A 180 -10.30 -7.88 -7.14
CA LYS A 180 -11.45 -8.22 -6.28
C LYS A 180 -12.76 -7.83 -6.95
N GLN A 181 -12.84 -6.63 -7.54
CA GLN A 181 -14.03 -6.19 -8.27
C GLN A 181 -14.32 -7.04 -9.51
N ILE A 182 -13.30 -7.42 -10.28
CA ILE A 182 -13.46 -8.30 -11.45
C ILE A 182 -14.01 -9.65 -11.01
N ARG A 183 -13.48 -10.23 -9.93
CA ARG A 183 -13.95 -11.51 -9.38
C ARG A 183 -15.41 -11.41 -8.92
N ASN A 184 -15.74 -10.41 -8.11
CA ASN A 184 -17.11 -10.21 -7.64
C ASN A 184 -18.12 -10.07 -8.79
N LYS A 185 -17.75 -9.39 -9.88
CA LYS A 185 -18.60 -9.26 -11.08
C LYS A 185 -18.78 -10.60 -11.81
N LYS A 186 -17.76 -11.46 -11.84
CA LYS A 186 -17.88 -12.81 -12.42
C LYS A 186 -18.83 -13.67 -11.57
N ASP A 187 -18.69 -13.62 -10.26
CA ASP A 187 -19.51 -14.38 -9.32
C ASP A 187 -20.99 -13.94 -9.39
N GLN A 188 -21.24 -12.62 -9.49
CA GLN A 188 -22.59 -12.07 -9.70
C GLN A 188 -23.23 -12.59 -11.00
N LYS A 189 -22.49 -12.54 -12.12
CA LYS A 189 -23.00 -13.06 -13.41
C LYS A 189 -23.27 -14.56 -13.38
N ALA A 190 -22.44 -15.33 -12.69
CA ALA A 190 -22.67 -16.77 -12.54
C ALA A 190 -23.96 -17.04 -11.75
N ASN A 191 -24.20 -16.28 -10.67
CA ASN A 191 -25.42 -16.38 -9.87
C ASN A 191 -26.67 -16.00 -10.68
N GLU A 192 -26.63 -14.90 -11.45
CA GLU A 192 -27.73 -14.50 -12.34
C GLU A 192 -28.09 -15.60 -13.34
N TYR A 193 -27.09 -16.28 -13.91
CA TYR A 193 -27.32 -17.40 -14.84
C TYR A 193 -27.99 -18.60 -14.15
N ILE A 194 -27.55 -18.96 -12.95
CA ILE A 194 -28.16 -20.04 -12.14
C ILE A 194 -29.61 -19.71 -11.80
N GLU A 195 -29.91 -18.47 -11.42
CA GLU A 195 -31.27 -18.03 -11.11
C GLU A 195 -32.20 -18.10 -12.33
N LEU A 196 -31.70 -17.70 -13.51
CA LEU A 196 -32.43 -17.83 -14.77
C LEU A 196 -32.73 -19.28 -15.12
N GLU A 197 -31.77 -20.19 -14.90
CA GLU A 197 -31.94 -21.62 -15.18
C GLU A 197 -32.96 -22.26 -14.23
N ILE A 198 -32.90 -21.94 -12.94
CA ILE A 198 -33.91 -22.36 -11.94
C ILE A 198 -35.30 -21.83 -12.32
N ALA A 199 -35.41 -20.57 -12.72
CA ALA A 199 -36.68 -19.99 -13.15
C ALA A 199 -37.27 -20.71 -14.38
N ASN A 200 -36.41 -21.08 -15.34
CA ASN A 200 -36.83 -21.82 -16.52
C ASN A 200 -37.32 -23.24 -16.17
N ILE A 201 -36.62 -23.95 -15.28
CA ILE A 201 -37.04 -25.27 -14.79
C ILE A 201 -38.41 -25.19 -14.12
N ARG A 202 -38.60 -24.23 -13.21
CA ARG A 202 -39.90 -24.00 -12.53
C ARG A 202 -41.02 -23.68 -13.53
N ALA A 203 -40.74 -22.90 -14.57
CA ALA A 203 -41.71 -22.59 -15.61
C ALA A 203 -42.11 -23.84 -16.42
N ILE A 204 -41.16 -24.74 -16.71
CA ILE A 204 -41.41 -26.00 -17.39
C ILE A 204 -42.27 -26.93 -16.50
N GLU A 205 -41.95 -27.04 -15.22
CA GLU A 205 -42.71 -27.85 -14.26
C GLU A 205 -44.15 -27.34 -14.10
N ALA A 206 -44.35 -26.02 -13.97
CA ALA A 206 -45.67 -25.42 -13.89
C ALA A 206 -46.50 -25.68 -15.16
N LYS A 207 -45.89 -25.59 -16.35
CA LYS A 207 -46.56 -25.93 -17.63
C LYS A 207 -46.96 -27.41 -17.68
N LYS A 208 -46.11 -28.32 -17.20
CA LYS A 208 -46.43 -29.76 -17.12
C LYS A 208 -47.59 -30.03 -16.17
N ALA A 209 -47.59 -29.42 -14.99
CA ALA A 209 -48.66 -29.56 -14.01
C ALA A 209 -50.01 -29.09 -14.56
N LEU A 210 -50.04 -27.93 -15.24
CA LEU A 210 -51.24 -27.39 -15.87
C LEU A 210 -51.76 -28.28 -17.02
N ALA A 211 -50.86 -28.89 -17.79
CA ALA A 211 -51.25 -29.83 -18.84
C ALA A 211 -51.83 -31.13 -18.27
N ALA A 212 -51.32 -31.61 -17.13
CA ALA A 212 -51.83 -32.78 -16.45
C ALA A 212 -53.21 -32.53 -15.81
N SER A 213 -53.48 -31.33 -15.29
CA SER A 213 -54.77 -30.97 -14.69
C SER A 213 -55.90 -30.74 -15.70
N ARG A 214 -55.60 -30.77 -17.01
CA ARG A 214 -56.58 -30.59 -18.11
C ARG A 214 -56.96 -31.91 -18.78
N LYS A 215 -56.40 -33.04 -18.34
CA LYS A 215 -56.80 -34.39 -18.73
C LYS A 215 -57.67 -35.00 -17.65
#